data_AF-A0A7X8BGG6-F1
#
_entry.id   AF-A0A7X8BGG6-F1
#
_cell.length_a   1.000
_cell.length_b   1.000
_cell.length_c   1.000
_cell.angle_alpha   90.00
_cell.angle_beta   90.00
_cell.angle_gamma   90.00
#
_symmetry.space_group_name_H-M   'P 1'
#
loop_
_entity.id
_entity.type
_entity.pdbx_description
1 polymer ?
#
loop_
_entity_poly.entity_id
_entity_poly.type
_entity_poly.pdbx_seq_one_letter_code
_entity_poly.pdbx_strand_id
1 'polypeptide(L)' 'VPLLVGGRVAGTVLRSRSGVRPLYVSPGHLVSLETSADLVLASCTRFRLPEPVRAAHKLAGDQNLLYS' A
#
# COMPACT_ATOMS: atom_id res chain seq x y z
N VAL A 1 1.43 -13.50 0.92
CA VAL A 1 0.56 -14.52 1.57
C VAL A 1 -0.88 -14.12 1.32
N PRO A 2 -1.81 -15.00 0.92
CA PRO A 2 -3.19 -14.59 0.66
C PRO A 2 -3.86 -14.01 1.91
N LEU A 3 -4.61 -12.93 1.73
CA LEU A 3 -5.50 -12.36 2.75
C LEU A 3 -6.89 -12.95 2.55
N LEU A 4 -7.40 -13.65 3.57
CA LEU A 4 -8.70 -14.30 3.53
C LEU A 4 -9.73 -13.51 4.35
N VAL A 5 -10.92 -13.31 3.77
CA VAL A 5 -12.10 -12.74 4.44
C VAL A 5 -13.27 -13.68 4.17
N GLY A 6 -13.83 -14.27 5.23
CA GLY A 6 -14.94 -15.23 5.10
C GLY A 6 -14.61 -16.44 4.21
N GLY A 7 -13.35 -16.91 4.23
CA GLY A 7 -12.87 -18.02 3.39
C GLY A 7 -12.56 -17.65 1.93
N ARG A 8 -12.77 -16.39 1.52
CA ARG A 8 -12.46 -15.92 0.17
C ARG A 8 -11.18 -15.09 0.15
N VAL A 9 -10.40 -15.18 -0.93
CA VAL A 9 -9.23 -14.34 -1.13
C VAL A 9 -9.70 -12.91 -1.42
N ALA A 10 -9.38 -12.00 -0.50
CA ALA A 10 -9.70 -10.58 -0.61
C ALA A 10 -8.48 -9.72 -0.99
N GLY A 11 -7.28 -10.29 -0.91
CA GLY A 11 -6.04 -9.55 -1.17
C GLY A 11 -4.79 -10.36 -0.84
N THR A 12 -3.69 -9.66 -0.61
CA THR A 12 -2.41 -10.22 -0.19
C THR A 12 -1.83 -9.46 1.00
N VAL A 13 -1.21 -10.21 1.91
CA VAL A 13 -0.32 -9.70 2.94
C VAL A 13 1.08 -9.64 2.33
N LEU A 14 1.59 -8.42 2.15
CA LEU A 14 2.82 -8.10 1.44
C LEU A 14 3.86 -7.53 2.41
N ARG A 15 5.05 -8.13 2.45
CA ARG A 15 6.16 -7.60 3.25
C ARG A 15 7.02 -6.69 2.38
N SER A 16 6.81 -5.38 2.46
CA SER A 16 7.57 -4.38 1.71
C SER A 16 8.98 -4.11 2.29
N ARG A 17 9.21 -4.45 3.55
CA ARG A 17 10.51 -4.31 4.23
C ARG A 17 10.70 -5.36 5.31
N SER A 18 11.94 -5.82 5.49
CA SER A 18 12.30 -6.76 6.56
C SER A 18 12.18 -6.11 7.94
N GLY A 19 11.79 -6.89 8.94
CA GLY A 19 11.69 -6.43 10.34
C GLY A 19 10.57 -5.44 10.66
N VAL A 20 9.69 -5.11 9.71
CA VAL A 20 8.52 -4.22 9.95
C VAL A 20 7.20 -4.96 9.71
N ARG A 21 6.09 -4.37 10.21
CA ARG A 21 4.74 -4.88 9.96
C ARG A 21 4.43 -4.91 8.45
N PRO A 22 3.75 -5.95 7.94
CA PRO A 22 3.42 -6.04 6.51
C PRO A 22 2.38 -5.00 6.10
N LEU A 23 2.20 -4.85 4.79
CA LEU A 23 1.07 -4.18 4.15
C LEU A 23 -0.04 -5.20 3.88
N TYR A 24 -1.29 -4.73 3.95
CA TYR A 24 -2.46 -5.46 3.46
C TYR A 24 -2.89 -4.78 2.17
N VAL A 25 -2.86 -5.52 1.07
CA VAL A 25 -3.12 -5.01 -0.28
C VAL A 25 -4.32 -5.75 -0.84
N SER A 26 -5.33 -5.01 -1.28
CA SER A 26 -6.48 -5.54 -1.99
C SER A 26 -6.56 -4.88 -3.37
N PRO A 27 -7.00 -5.60 -4.41
CA PRO A 27 -7.25 -4.98 -5.71
C PRO A 27 -8.39 -3.94 -5.60
N GLY A 28 -8.27 -2.86 -6.38
CA GLY A 28 -9.34 -1.90 -6.61
C GLY A 28 -10.18 -2.26 -7.83
N HIS A 29 -10.69 -1.25 -8.55
CA HIS A 29 -11.38 -1.45 -9.82
C HIS A 29 -10.38 -1.65 -10.98
N LEU A 30 -10.70 -2.55 -11.92
CA LEU A 30 -9.93 -2.83 -13.16
C LEU A 30 -8.48 -3.26 -12.93
N VAL A 31 -8.17 -3.88 -11.79
CA VAL A 31 -6.83 -4.41 -11.50
C VAL A 31 -6.94 -5.80 -10.92
N SER A 32 -6.07 -6.70 -11.35
CA SER A 32 -6.01 -8.05 -10.79
C SER A 32 -5.34 -8.02 -9.40
N LEU A 33 -5.57 -9.07 -8.61
CA LEU A 33 -4.90 -9.21 -7.31
C LEU A 33 -3.38 -9.25 -7.45
N GLU A 34 -2.86 -9.98 -8.43
CA GLU A 34 -1.41 -10.07 -8.73
C GLU A 34 -0.85 -8.70 -9.13
N THR A 35 -1.47 -8.06 -10.13
CA THR A 35 -1.04 -6.74 -10.62
C THR A 35 -1.08 -5.69 -9.50
N SER A 36 -2.10 -5.72 -8.63
CA SER A 36 -2.16 -4.79 -7.49
C SER A 36 -1.00 -4.98 -6.50
N ALA A 37 -0.59 -6.22 -6.25
CA ALA A 37 0.51 -6.54 -5.35
C ALA A 37 1.85 -6.05 -5.94
N ASP A 38 2.07 -6.29 -7.23
CA ASP A 38 3.27 -5.88 -7.95
C ASP A 38 3.41 -4.37 -8.01
N LEU A 39 2.33 -3.65 -8.34
CA LEU A 39 2.32 -2.19 -8.35
C LEU A 39 2.64 -1.60 -6.99
N VAL A 40 2.08 -2.16 -5.92
CA VAL A 40 2.37 -1.72 -4.54
C VAL A 40 3.83 -1.97 -4.20
N LEU A 41 4.37 -3.15 -4.51
CA LEU A 41 5.76 -3.48 -4.19
C LEU A 41 6.75 -2.62 -4.99
N ALA A 42 6.49 -2.40 -6.28
CA ALA A 42 7.29 -1.55 -7.15
C ALA A 42 7.27 -0.07 -6.71
N SER A 43 6.17 0.36 -6.08
CA SER A 43 6.02 1.70 -5.52
C SER A 43 6.64 1.84 -4.12
N CYS A 44 7.10 0.75 -3.50
CA CYS A 44 7.82 0.80 -2.23
C CYS A 44 9.30 1.10 -2.47
N THR A 45 9.86 1.96 -1.62
CA THR A 45 11.29 2.31 -1.65
C THR A 45 11.93 1.87 -0.32
N ARG A 46 12.73 2.73 0.32
CA ARG A 46 13.32 2.45 1.64
C ARG A 46 12.31 2.40 2.80
N PHE A 47 11.05 2.79 2.56
CA PHE A 47 10.01 2.89 3.57
C PHE A 47 8.99 1.75 3.48
N ARG A 48 8.29 1.50 4.59
CA ARG A 48 7.20 0.52 4.64
C ARG A 48 6.05 0.88 3.70
N LEU A 49 5.62 2.14 3.71
CA LEU A 49 4.50 2.61 2.89
C LEU A 49 4.95 2.89 1.45
N PRO A 50 4.09 2.61 0.44
CA PRO A 50 4.35 3.02 -0.95
C PRO A 50 4.58 4.53 -1.04
N GLU A 51 5.42 4.92 -1.99
CA GLU A 51 5.78 6.33 -2.23
C GLU A 51 4.53 7.23 -2.37
N PRO A 52 3.51 6.88 -3.18
CA PRO A 52 2.35 7.74 -3.35
C PRO A 52 1.55 7.95 -2.06
N VAL A 53 1.36 6.88 -1.28
CA VAL A 53 0.63 6.94 0.02
C VAL A 53 1.41 7.77 1.03
N ARG A 54 2.74 7.64 1.04
CA ARG A 54 3.61 8.41 1.93
C ARG A 54 3.62 9.89 1.54
N ALA A 55 3.60 10.22 0.24
CA ALA A 55 3.50 11.59 -0.24
C ALA A 55 2.15 12.21 0.14
N ALA A 56 1.04 11.50 -0.10
CA ALA A 56 -0.30 11.93 0.30
C ALA A 56 -0.41 12.19 1.81
N HIS A 57 0.13 11.29 2.64
CA HIS A 57 0.13 11.48 4.09
C HIS A 57 0.91 12.73 4.54
N LYS A 58 2.06 13.00 3.91
CA LYS A 58 2.83 14.23 4.18
C LYS A 58 2.03 15.46 3.82
N LEU A 59 1.43 15.49 2.63
CA LEU A 59 0.63 16.61 2.15
C LEU A 59 -0.57 16.87 3.07
N ALA A 60 -1.30 15.82 3.48
CA ALA A 60 -2.44 15.95 4.38
C ALA A 60 -2.04 16.47 5.78
N GLY A 61 -0.81 16.20 6.22
CA GLY A 61 -0.28 16.71 7.48
C GLY A 61 0.39 18.08 7.38
N ASP A 62 0.64 18.60 6.17
CA ASP A 62 1.33 19.86 5.96
C ASP A 62 0.35 21.03 5.95
N GLN A 63 0.18 21.67 7.11
CA GLN A 63 -0.69 22.83 7.29
C GLN A 63 -0.18 24.08 6.55
N ASN A 64 1.09 24.15 6.15
CA ASN A 64 1.65 25.34 5.49
C ASN A 64 1.25 25.45 4.00
N LEU A 65 0.90 24.33 3.35
CA LEU A 65 0.50 24.30 1.94
C LEU A 65 -0.94 24.78 1.68
N LEU A 66 -1.77 24.89 2.72
CA LEU A 66 -3.15 25.41 2.60
C LEU A 66 -3.24 26.94 2.80
N TYR A 67 -2.16 27.59 3.23
CA TYR A 67 -2.10 29.03 3.51
C TYR A 67 -1.04 29.79 2.69
N SER A 68 -0.49 29.17 1.65
CA SER A 68 0.40 29.79 0.66
C SER A 68 -0.26 29.90 -0.71
#